data_AF-A0A536WNV1-F1
#
_entry.id   AF-A0A536WNV1-F1
#
_cell.length_a   1.000
_cell.length_b   1.000
_cell.length_c   1.000
_cell.angle_alpha   90.00
_cell.angle_beta   90.00
_cell.angle_gamma   90.00
#
_symmetry.space_group_name_H-M   'P 1'
#
loop_
_entity.id
_entity.type
_entity.pdbx_description
1 polymer ?
#
loop_
_entity_poly.entity_id
_entity_poly.type
_entity_poly.pdbx_seq_one_letter_code
_entity_poly.pdbx_strand_id
1 'polypeptide(L)'
;PVAIQGAEPGDLLVVHIVDIIQDDFAYTINVPGFGFLRSEVPGPAILHWDIKGDVATSRDLPGVRIHAEPSMGTTGIALSVAKTEEVFQREHELAARGGFVLEPNPDDAVPANLCGHGGTFASRCLRTIPTRENAGNIDVKQLTKGGRLLIPVFVPGALFSAGDAHFAQGDGEIAGTTMEMNVSLVVKFTLRKGEAKRLGVTTFQFERDNFFAPPERAVPERFFATTGISVDRVTGKNESEDLTLSARNAALNMIDHLVRTRGLTRQQAYMLSSTAVDLHINQLVDVPNFLVSAFLHLDVFQGDDRDEDKK
;
A
#
# COMPACT_ATOMS: atom_id res chain seq x y z
N PRO A 1 -9.84 18.24 -7.76
CA PRO A 1 -10.49 17.00 -8.24
C PRO A 1 -10.96 17.17 -9.69
N VAL A 2 -11.07 16.07 -10.43
CA VAL A 2 -11.60 16.00 -11.80
C VAL A 2 -13.07 15.58 -11.75
N ALA A 3 -13.96 16.36 -12.36
CA ALA A 3 -15.38 16.01 -12.43
C ALA A 3 -15.69 15.15 -13.67
N ILE A 4 -16.50 14.10 -13.50
CA ILE A 4 -16.92 13.17 -14.56
C ILE A 4 -18.36 13.50 -14.91
N GLN A 5 -18.58 14.05 -16.11
CA GLN A 5 -19.91 14.43 -16.57
C GLN A 5 -20.88 13.24 -16.55
N GLY A 6 -22.05 13.45 -15.94
CA GLY A 6 -23.13 12.46 -15.88
C GLY A 6 -22.99 11.37 -14.81
N ALA A 7 -21.92 11.38 -14.01
CA ALA A 7 -21.78 10.51 -12.84
C ALA A 7 -22.74 10.96 -11.73
N GLU A 8 -23.53 10.03 -11.20
CA GLU A 8 -24.51 10.26 -10.14
C GLU A 8 -24.38 9.20 -9.03
N PRO A 9 -24.78 9.52 -7.78
CA PRO A 9 -24.75 8.55 -6.69
C PRO A 9 -25.44 7.23 -7.04
N GLY A 10 -24.76 6.11 -6.77
CA GLY A 10 -25.23 4.76 -7.10
C GLY A 10 -24.79 4.23 -8.47
N ASP A 11 -24.13 5.04 -9.30
CA ASP A 11 -23.34 4.55 -10.43
C ASP A 11 -22.06 3.84 -9.96
N LEU A 12 -21.44 3.09 -10.86
CA LEU A 12 -20.08 2.57 -10.67
C LEU A 12 -19.13 3.28 -11.65
N LEU A 13 -18.13 3.98 -11.11
CA LEU A 13 -17.08 4.61 -11.92
C LEU A 13 -15.94 3.60 -12.10
N VAL A 14 -15.57 3.34 -13.35
CA VAL A 14 -14.38 2.56 -13.71
C VAL A 14 -13.27 3.53 -14.09
N VAL A 15 -12.18 3.51 -13.34
CA VAL A 15 -10.93 4.21 -13.61
C VAL A 15 -9.95 3.22 -14.22
N HIS A 16 -9.75 3.29 -15.53
CA HIS A 16 -8.77 2.47 -16.22
C HIS A 16 -7.42 3.19 -16.26
N ILE A 17 -6.39 2.58 -15.67
CA ILE A 17 -5.02 3.08 -15.68
C ILE A 17 -4.41 2.76 -17.04
N VAL A 18 -4.35 3.77 -17.91
CA VAL A 18 -3.85 3.62 -19.29
C VAL A 18 -2.32 3.64 -19.31
N ASP A 19 -1.72 4.52 -18.51
CA ASP A 19 -0.27 4.58 -18.34
C ASP A 19 0.11 5.27 -17.03
N ILE A 20 1.29 4.93 -16.52
CA ILE A 20 1.95 5.62 -15.40
C ILE A 20 3.37 5.93 -15.88
N ILE A 21 3.65 7.20 -16.13
CA ILE A 21 4.94 7.65 -16.64
C ILE A 21 5.76 8.06 -15.42
N GLN A 22 6.71 7.20 -15.06
CA GLN A 22 7.59 7.35 -13.90
C GLN A 22 8.64 8.44 -14.07
N ASP A 23 9.12 8.95 -12.95
CA ASP A 23 10.31 9.82 -12.86
C ASP A 23 11.61 8.98 -12.84
N ASP A 24 12.77 9.64 -12.78
CA ASP A 24 14.09 8.99 -12.71
C ASP A 24 14.64 8.82 -11.28
N PHE A 25 13.85 9.20 -10.27
CA PHE A 25 14.20 9.13 -8.86
C PHE A 25 13.03 8.68 -7.99
N ALA A 26 13.32 7.88 -6.96
CA ALA A 26 12.39 7.52 -5.91
C ALA A 26 13.06 7.53 -4.53
N TYR A 27 12.27 7.52 -3.46
CA TYR A 27 12.76 7.37 -2.09
C TYR A 27 11.90 6.41 -1.28
N THR A 28 12.49 5.79 -0.25
CA THR A 28 11.76 5.03 0.77
C THR A 28 12.14 5.57 2.13
N ILE A 29 11.16 5.82 3.00
CA ILE A 29 11.42 6.38 4.33
C ILE A 29 10.87 5.50 5.44
N ASN A 30 11.66 5.32 6.49
CA ASN A 30 11.15 4.86 7.77
C ASN A 30 10.86 6.08 8.65
N VAL A 31 9.59 6.30 8.97
CA VAL A 31 9.14 7.43 9.81
C VAL A 31 8.92 6.92 11.24
N PRO A 32 9.59 7.49 12.26
CA PRO A 32 9.40 7.09 13.65
C PRO A 32 7.93 7.14 14.08
N GLY A 33 7.45 6.05 14.68
CA GLY A 33 6.05 5.94 15.11
C GLY A 33 5.05 5.65 13.99
N PHE A 34 5.50 5.38 12.77
CA PHE A 34 4.67 5.02 11.63
C PHE A 34 5.09 3.69 10.99
N GLY A 35 4.18 3.04 10.28
CA GLY A 35 4.36 1.71 9.71
C GLY A 35 3.93 0.56 10.63
N PHE A 36 3.90 -0.64 10.05
CA PHE A 36 3.38 -1.84 10.68
C PHE A 36 4.25 -2.33 11.84
N LEU A 37 5.57 -2.18 11.71
CA LEU A 37 6.57 -2.61 12.68
C LEU A 37 7.23 -1.42 13.41
N ARG A 38 6.52 -0.30 13.54
CA ARG A 38 6.99 0.95 14.17
C ARG A 38 7.60 0.79 15.58
N SER A 39 7.16 -0.22 16.34
CA SER A 39 7.72 -0.55 17.66
C SER A 39 9.07 -1.27 17.59
N GLU A 40 9.28 -2.04 16.52
CA GLU A 40 10.44 -2.93 16.33
C GLU A 40 11.59 -2.25 15.58
N VAL A 41 11.28 -1.19 14.82
CA VAL A 41 12.23 -0.41 14.01
C VAL A 41 11.95 1.10 14.18
N PRO A 42 12.22 1.67 15.37
CA PRO A 42 11.72 3.01 15.74
C PRO A 42 12.53 4.18 15.15
N GLY A 43 13.74 3.94 14.65
CA GLY A 43 14.64 5.01 14.19
C GLY A 43 14.30 5.50 12.78
N PRO A 44 14.54 6.79 12.47
CA PRO A 44 14.35 7.32 11.13
C PRO A 44 15.40 6.77 10.15
N ALA A 45 15.02 6.57 8.89
CA ALA A 45 15.94 6.23 7.81
C ALA A 45 15.35 6.64 6.45
N ILE A 46 16.21 6.78 5.45
CA ILE A 46 15.82 7.04 4.06
C ILE A 46 16.71 6.22 3.12
N LEU A 47 16.12 5.61 2.09
CA LEU A 47 16.81 5.05 0.94
C LEU A 47 16.53 5.92 -0.28
N HIS A 48 17.58 6.27 -1.02
CA HIS A 48 17.49 6.99 -2.28
C HIS A 48 17.65 6.00 -3.44
N TRP A 49 16.75 6.06 -4.41
CA TRP A 49 16.73 5.16 -5.55
C TRP A 49 16.96 5.93 -6.85
N ASP A 50 18.04 5.59 -7.55
CA ASP A 50 18.31 6.08 -8.90
C ASP A 50 17.66 5.11 -9.90
N ILE A 51 16.76 5.62 -10.75
CA ILE A 51 16.00 4.84 -11.72
C ILE A 51 16.60 5.02 -13.13
N LYS A 52 16.87 3.91 -13.81
CA LYS A 52 17.33 3.88 -15.19
C LYS A 52 16.50 2.88 -15.99
N GLY A 53 15.59 3.39 -16.82
CA GLY A 53 14.65 2.53 -17.55
C GLY A 53 13.73 1.80 -16.58
N ASP A 54 13.69 0.46 -16.66
CA ASP A 54 12.82 -0.37 -15.81
C ASP A 54 13.51 -0.88 -14.53
N VAL A 55 14.67 -0.31 -14.15
CA VAL A 55 15.46 -0.75 -13.00
C VAL A 55 15.81 0.42 -12.10
N ALA A 56 15.58 0.24 -10.80
CA ALA A 56 16.06 1.11 -9.74
C ALA A 56 17.20 0.44 -8.96
N THR A 57 18.19 1.25 -8.57
CA THR A 57 19.28 0.84 -7.68
C THR A 57 19.49 1.89 -6.60
N SER A 58 20.03 1.50 -5.45
CA SER A 58 20.29 2.44 -4.35
C SER A 58 21.73 2.36 -3.88
N ARG A 59 22.38 3.52 -3.73
CA ARG A 59 23.67 3.62 -3.03
C ARG A 59 23.56 3.26 -1.54
N ASP A 60 22.37 3.42 -0.97
CA ASP A 60 22.08 3.13 0.43
C ASP A 60 21.78 1.63 0.64
N LEU A 61 21.59 0.88 -0.45
CA LEU A 61 21.36 -0.57 -0.47
C LEU A 61 22.14 -1.27 -1.61
N PRO A 62 23.49 -1.32 -1.53
CA PRO A 62 24.31 -1.90 -2.60
C PRO A 62 23.98 -3.37 -2.88
N GLY A 63 24.03 -3.75 -4.15
CA GLY A 63 23.73 -5.13 -4.58
C GLY A 63 22.23 -5.43 -4.71
N VAL A 64 21.34 -4.46 -4.46
CA VAL A 64 19.91 -4.60 -4.74
C VAL A 64 19.53 -3.87 -6.03
N ARG A 65 18.67 -4.52 -6.83
CA ARG A 65 17.98 -3.95 -7.98
C ARG A 65 16.48 -4.21 -7.83
N ILE A 66 15.66 -3.20 -8.07
CA ILE A 66 14.20 -3.33 -8.10
C ILE A 66 13.71 -3.02 -9.50
N HIS A 67 12.80 -3.84 -10.01
CA HIS A 67 12.21 -3.63 -11.31
C HIS A 67 10.95 -2.77 -11.20
N ALA A 68 10.70 -1.96 -12.24
CA ALA A 68 9.56 -1.08 -12.28
C ALA A 68 8.24 -1.87 -12.28
N GLU A 69 7.39 -1.58 -11.31
CA GLU A 69 6.00 -1.99 -11.23
C GLU A 69 5.14 -0.78 -10.83
N PRO A 70 5.08 0.29 -11.66
CA PRO A 70 4.53 1.56 -11.20
C PRO A 70 3.05 1.46 -10.86
N SER A 71 2.67 2.01 -9.70
CA SER A 71 1.31 2.05 -9.19
C SER A 71 0.98 3.41 -8.57
N MET A 72 -0.31 3.63 -8.29
CA MET A 72 -0.79 4.79 -7.56
C MET A 72 -1.33 4.32 -6.20
N GLY A 73 -0.63 4.64 -5.11
CA GLY A 73 -1.06 4.39 -3.73
C GLY A 73 -2.38 5.06 -3.43
N THR A 74 -2.50 6.37 -3.71
CA THR A 74 -3.75 7.12 -3.58
C THR A 74 -4.47 7.26 -4.93
N THR A 75 -5.61 6.60 -5.09
CA THR A 75 -6.57 6.84 -6.19
C THR A 75 -7.99 6.73 -5.67
N GLY A 76 -8.81 7.77 -5.84
CA GLY A 76 -10.16 7.76 -5.30
C GLY A 76 -11.07 8.85 -5.84
N ILE A 77 -12.29 8.88 -5.30
CA ILE A 77 -13.30 9.91 -5.59
C ILE A 77 -13.79 10.57 -4.30
N ALA A 78 -14.53 11.68 -4.38
CA ALA A 78 -15.05 12.32 -3.17
C ALA A 78 -16.18 11.50 -2.55
N LEU A 79 -16.19 11.46 -1.22
CA LEU A 79 -17.34 11.02 -0.43
C LEU A 79 -18.43 12.10 -0.41
N SER A 80 -19.68 11.68 -0.20
CA SER A 80 -20.76 12.62 0.13
C SER A 80 -20.54 13.19 1.53
N VAL A 81 -21.11 14.37 1.81
CA VAL A 81 -21.03 14.99 3.15
C VAL A 81 -21.52 14.03 4.23
N ALA A 82 -22.64 13.35 3.99
CA ALA A 82 -23.18 12.37 4.94
C ALA A 82 -22.22 11.20 5.19
N LYS A 83 -21.59 10.67 4.14
CA LYS A 83 -20.64 9.56 4.27
C LYS A 83 -19.32 10.01 4.92
N THR A 84 -18.85 11.23 4.62
CA THR A 84 -17.71 11.84 5.30
C THR A 84 -17.96 11.95 6.81
N GLU A 85 -19.15 12.37 7.23
CA GLU A 85 -19.50 12.45 8.66
C GLU A 85 -19.57 11.06 9.32
N GLU A 86 -20.16 10.07 8.64
CA GLU A 86 -20.18 8.67 9.12
C GLU A 86 -18.75 8.14 9.36
N VAL A 87 -17.86 8.38 8.39
CA VAL A 87 -16.45 8.01 8.47
C VAL A 87 -15.74 8.73 9.60
N PHE A 88 -15.94 10.04 9.73
CA PHE A 88 -15.35 10.83 10.80
C PHE A 88 -15.79 10.28 12.16
N GLN A 89 -17.08 10.04 12.34
CA GLN A 89 -17.65 9.55 13.59
C GLN A 89 -17.08 8.18 13.99
N ARG A 90 -17.03 7.20 13.08
CA ARG A 90 -16.50 5.87 13.40
C ARG A 90 -15.00 5.88 13.71
N GLU A 91 -14.23 6.74 13.05
CA GLU A 91 -12.79 6.91 13.31
C GLU A 91 -12.56 7.60 14.66
N HIS A 92 -13.34 8.64 14.96
CA HIS A 92 -13.28 9.32 16.27
C HIS A 92 -13.68 8.39 17.42
N GLU A 93 -14.72 7.56 17.24
CA GLU A 93 -15.12 6.56 18.24
C GLU A 93 -14.04 5.49 18.46
N LEU A 94 -13.34 5.07 17.41
CA LEU A 94 -12.20 4.17 17.52
C LEU A 94 -11.07 4.82 18.33
N ALA A 95 -10.73 6.08 18.04
CA ALA A 95 -9.75 6.86 18.79
C ALA A 95 -10.13 6.96 20.28
N ALA A 96 -11.39 7.26 20.57
CA ALA A 96 -11.91 7.39 21.94
C ALA A 96 -11.81 6.10 22.76
N ARG A 97 -11.79 4.92 22.11
CA ARG A 97 -11.56 3.62 22.77
C ARG A 97 -10.09 3.18 22.75
N GLY A 98 -9.17 4.08 22.41
CA GLY A 98 -7.71 3.83 22.41
C GLY A 98 -7.17 3.25 21.11
N GLY A 99 -7.94 3.23 20.03
CA GLY A 99 -7.48 2.83 18.71
C GLY A 99 -6.51 3.86 18.11
N PHE A 100 -5.58 3.39 17.29
CA PHE A 100 -4.62 4.26 16.60
C PHE A 100 -5.27 4.91 15.37
N VAL A 101 -5.63 6.19 15.49
CA VAL A 101 -6.30 6.97 14.45
C VAL A 101 -5.59 8.30 14.28
N LEU A 102 -5.36 8.69 13.03
CA LEU A 102 -4.84 10.01 12.71
C LEU A 102 -6.03 10.95 12.48
N GLU A 103 -6.37 11.72 13.52
CA GLU A 103 -7.46 12.70 13.48
C GLU A 103 -7.18 13.84 12.48
N PRO A 104 -8.21 14.61 12.08
CA PRO A 104 -8.02 15.82 11.28
C PRO A 104 -6.92 16.71 11.87
N ASN A 105 -5.96 17.06 11.02
CA ASN A 105 -4.89 17.98 11.37
C ASN A 105 -4.92 19.18 10.42
N PRO A 106 -5.16 20.41 10.91
CA PRO A 106 -5.13 21.61 10.09
C PRO A 106 -3.72 22.08 9.71
N ASP A 107 -2.67 21.52 10.33
CA ASP A 107 -1.29 21.80 9.95
C ASP A 107 -1.06 21.33 8.51
N ASP A 108 -0.60 22.25 7.65
CA ASP A 108 -0.32 22.04 6.23
C ASP A 108 -1.50 21.49 5.40
N ALA A 109 -2.73 21.56 5.91
CA ALA A 109 -3.90 21.03 5.23
C ALA A 109 -4.23 21.87 3.98
N VAL A 110 -4.42 21.18 2.84
CA VAL A 110 -4.79 21.79 1.57
C VAL A 110 -6.18 21.30 1.13
N PRO A 111 -7.11 22.21 0.78
CA PRO A 111 -6.97 23.66 0.72
C PRO A 111 -7.13 24.33 2.11
N ALA A 112 -6.23 25.25 2.43
CA ALA A 112 -6.11 25.84 3.77
C ALA A 112 -7.35 26.62 4.22
N ASN A 113 -8.08 27.24 3.30
CA ASN A 113 -9.33 27.95 3.63
C ASN A 113 -10.47 27.02 4.07
N LEU A 114 -10.40 25.73 3.74
CA LEU A 114 -11.37 24.73 4.21
C LEU A 114 -10.81 23.95 5.38
N CYS A 115 -9.61 23.41 5.24
CA CYS A 115 -9.07 22.42 6.18
C CYS A 115 -7.95 22.95 7.08
N GLY A 116 -7.36 24.09 6.75
CA GLY A 116 -6.27 24.68 7.52
C GLY A 116 -6.76 25.44 8.76
N HIS A 117 -5.83 26.03 9.51
CA HIS A 117 -6.15 26.84 10.69
C HIS A 117 -7.14 27.97 10.35
N GLY A 118 -8.27 28.02 11.07
CA GLY A 118 -9.36 28.97 10.82
C GLY A 118 -10.24 28.65 9.60
N GLY A 119 -9.98 27.55 8.90
CA GLY A 119 -10.79 27.07 7.79
C GLY A 119 -12.16 26.56 8.23
N THR A 120 -13.12 26.56 7.30
CA THR A 120 -14.54 26.22 7.58
C THR A 120 -14.73 24.81 8.16
N PHE A 121 -13.84 23.87 7.83
CA PHE A 121 -13.90 22.45 8.20
C PHE A 121 -12.60 21.95 8.84
N ALA A 122 -11.80 22.83 9.46
CA ALA A 122 -10.48 22.52 10.00
C ALA A 122 -10.44 21.27 10.91
N SER A 123 -11.48 21.07 11.72
CA SER A 123 -11.62 19.93 12.63
C SER A 123 -12.47 18.77 12.08
N ARG A 124 -12.74 18.78 10.77
CA ARG A 124 -13.62 17.82 10.09
C ARG A 124 -13.04 17.27 8.78
N CYS A 125 -11.93 17.80 8.29
CA CYS A 125 -11.29 17.27 7.10
C CYS A 125 -10.59 15.93 7.38
N LEU A 126 -11.12 14.86 6.78
CA LEU A 126 -10.53 13.52 6.87
C LEU A 126 -9.09 13.52 6.37
N ARG A 127 -8.22 12.77 7.06
CA ARG A 127 -6.86 12.47 6.58
C ARG A 127 -6.95 11.52 5.37
N THR A 128 -6.04 11.67 4.42
CA THR A 128 -5.96 10.83 3.21
C THR A 128 -5.27 9.49 3.45
N ILE A 129 -4.66 9.28 4.62
CA ILE A 129 -3.86 8.09 4.96
C ILE A 129 -4.68 6.78 4.94
N PRO A 130 -5.83 6.66 5.63
CA PRO A 130 -6.54 5.37 5.63
C PRO A 130 -7.35 5.17 4.35
N THR A 131 -7.32 3.94 3.85
CA THR A 131 -8.25 3.44 2.83
C THR A 131 -9.69 3.51 3.30
N ARG A 132 -10.61 3.87 2.41
CA ARG A 132 -12.06 3.90 2.68
C ARG A 132 -12.88 3.42 1.49
N GLU A 133 -14.20 3.50 1.60
CA GLU A 133 -15.15 3.04 0.58
C GLU A 133 -14.98 3.75 -0.78
N ASN A 134 -14.45 4.97 -0.78
CA ASN A 134 -14.11 5.74 -1.97
C ASN A 134 -12.73 5.42 -2.55
N ALA A 135 -12.14 4.30 -2.15
CA ALA A 135 -10.72 3.98 -2.32
C ALA A 135 -9.84 4.95 -1.50
N GLY A 136 -9.16 5.90 -2.14
CA GLY A 136 -8.19 6.76 -1.45
C GLY A 136 -6.82 6.10 -1.45
N ASN A 137 -6.11 6.09 -0.32
CA ASN A 137 -4.85 5.36 -0.18
C ASN A 137 -5.13 3.87 -0.11
N ILE A 138 -4.98 3.16 -1.22
CA ILE A 138 -5.29 1.74 -1.34
C ILE A 138 -4.04 0.87 -1.33
N ASP A 139 -2.90 1.40 -1.79
CA ASP A 139 -1.58 0.76 -1.77
C ASP A 139 -1.62 -0.68 -2.30
N VAL A 140 -2.34 -0.87 -3.41
CA VAL A 140 -2.49 -2.16 -4.11
C VAL A 140 -1.51 -2.19 -5.28
N LYS A 141 -0.37 -2.88 -5.09
CA LYS A 141 0.69 -2.97 -6.11
C LYS A 141 0.22 -3.56 -7.44
N GLN A 142 -0.86 -4.36 -7.44
CA GLN A 142 -1.40 -5.00 -8.65
C GLN A 142 -2.19 -4.01 -9.54
N LEU A 143 -2.47 -2.79 -9.07
CA LEU A 143 -3.09 -1.71 -9.85
C LEU A 143 -2.05 -0.91 -10.65
N THR A 144 -1.30 -1.62 -11.48
CA THR A 144 -0.38 -1.06 -12.48
C THR A 144 -1.10 -0.68 -13.78
N LYS A 145 -0.33 -0.27 -14.80
CA LYS A 145 -0.80 -0.12 -16.19
C LYS A 145 -1.70 -1.28 -16.64
N GLY A 146 -2.87 -0.93 -17.19
CA GLY A 146 -3.92 -1.86 -17.62
C GLY A 146 -4.90 -2.27 -16.52
N GLY A 147 -4.63 -1.93 -15.26
CA GLY A 147 -5.54 -2.15 -14.14
C GLY A 147 -6.78 -1.25 -14.21
N ARG A 148 -7.90 -1.75 -13.70
CA ARG A 148 -9.17 -1.02 -13.60
C ARG A 148 -9.62 -0.99 -12.15
N LEU A 149 -9.78 0.21 -11.60
CA LEU A 149 -10.37 0.45 -10.29
C LEU A 149 -11.85 0.80 -10.45
N LEU A 150 -12.74 0.14 -9.72
CA LEU A 150 -14.18 0.29 -9.79
C LEU A 150 -14.67 0.85 -8.46
N ILE A 151 -15.20 2.07 -8.48
CA ILE A 151 -15.56 2.80 -7.26
C ILE A 151 -17.04 3.17 -7.30
N PRO A 152 -17.84 2.83 -6.27
CA PRO A 152 -19.23 3.29 -6.18
C PRO A 152 -19.27 4.81 -6.07
N VAL A 153 -20.08 5.48 -6.90
CA VAL A 153 -20.17 6.95 -6.92
C VAL A 153 -21.00 7.45 -5.72
N PHE A 154 -20.48 8.43 -4.98
CA PHE A 154 -21.12 9.01 -3.80
C PHE A 154 -21.68 10.42 -4.00
N VAL A 155 -21.19 11.15 -5.01
CA VAL A 155 -21.59 12.54 -5.31
C VAL A 155 -21.72 12.75 -6.82
N PRO A 156 -22.57 13.70 -7.27
CA PRO A 156 -22.60 14.10 -8.66
C PRO A 156 -21.20 14.49 -9.15
N GLY A 157 -20.84 14.00 -10.34
CA GLY A 157 -19.52 14.22 -10.92
C GLY A 157 -18.40 13.33 -10.36
N ALA A 158 -18.66 12.50 -9.33
CA ALA A 158 -17.70 11.67 -8.59
C ALA A 158 -16.53 12.42 -7.90
N LEU A 159 -15.88 13.37 -8.58
CA LEU A 159 -14.77 14.20 -8.12
C LEU A 159 -13.51 13.39 -7.83
N PHE A 160 -12.90 12.88 -8.90
CA PHE A 160 -11.71 12.04 -8.89
C PHE A 160 -10.44 12.80 -8.47
N SER A 161 -9.58 12.13 -7.70
CA SER A 161 -8.22 12.57 -7.34
C SER A 161 -7.27 11.38 -7.30
N ALA A 162 -5.98 11.62 -7.58
CA ALA A 162 -4.93 10.62 -7.46
C ALA A 162 -3.60 11.28 -7.07
N GLY A 163 -2.71 10.50 -6.45
CA GLY A 163 -1.39 10.91 -5.97
C GLY A 163 -0.68 9.72 -5.32
N ASP A 164 0.42 9.98 -4.61
CA ASP A 164 1.15 8.95 -3.85
C ASP A 164 1.62 7.81 -4.76
N ALA A 165 2.47 8.13 -5.73
CA ALA A 165 2.86 7.18 -6.75
C ALA A 165 4.10 6.39 -6.35
N HIS A 166 4.13 5.12 -6.74
CA HIS A 166 5.16 4.18 -6.34
C HIS A 166 5.87 3.62 -7.56
N PHE A 167 7.19 3.53 -7.51
CA PHE A 167 7.98 2.83 -8.52
C PHE A 167 7.78 1.31 -8.46
N ALA A 168 7.74 0.79 -7.23
CA ALA A 168 7.47 -0.59 -6.88
C ALA A 168 7.06 -0.65 -5.40
N GLN A 169 6.29 -1.67 -5.04
CA GLN A 169 5.79 -1.86 -3.68
C GLN A 169 5.68 -3.36 -3.36
N GLY A 170 6.00 -3.74 -2.10
CA GLY A 170 5.66 -5.06 -1.55
C GLY A 170 4.25 -5.08 -0.96
N ASP A 171 3.60 -6.25 -0.92
CA ASP A 171 2.27 -6.36 -0.30
C ASP A 171 2.31 -5.98 1.19
N GLY A 172 1.44 -5.04 1.56
CA GLY A 172 1.26 -4.56 2.93
C GLY A 172 2.08 -3.33 3.33
N GLU A 173 2.98 -2.85 2.45
CA GLU A 173 3.74 -1.59 2.65
C GLU A 173 4.26 -1.44 4.09
N ILE A 174 4.96 -2.47 4.58
CA ILE A 174 5.10 -2.66 6.02
C ILE A 174 5.88 -1.53 6.72
N ALA A 175 6.73 -0.78 6.00
CA ALA A 175 7.45 0.39 6.52
C ALA A 175 6.58 1.66 6.60
N GLY A 176 5.36 1.61 6.08
CA GLY A 176 4.44 2.73 5.92
C GLY A 176 4.72 3.59 4.68
N THR A 177 5.86 3.40 4.02
CA THR A 177 6.13 3.94 2.69
C THR A 177 6.81 2.88 1.84
N THR A 178 6.89 3.14 0.55
CA THR A 178 7.59 2.27 -0.39
C THR A 178 8.57 3.05 -1.27
N MET A 179 8.76 2.71 -2.54
CA MET A 179 9.52 3.53 -3.48
C MET A 179 8.69 4.71 -4.01
N GLU A 180 8.49 5.74 -3.18
CA GLU A 180 7.75 6.96 -3.49
C GLU A 180 8.38 7.76 -4.63
N MET A 181 7.59 8.19 -5.61
CA MET A 181 8.07 8.98 -6.75
C MET A 181 7.02 9.95 -7.30
N ASN A 182 7.48 10.90 -8.13
CA ASN A 182 6.58 11.67 -8.98
C ASN A 182 6.19 10.85 -10.22
N VAL A 183 4.99 11.11 -10.78
CA VAL A 183 4.54 10.50 -12.04
C VAL A 183 3.65 11.43 -12.84
N SER A 184 3.52 11.16 -14.14
CA SER A 184 2.33 11.55 -14.91
C SER A 184 1.39 10.35 -15.07
N LEU A 185 0.19 10.47 -14.53
CA LEU A 185 -0.86 9.45 -14.60
C LEU A 185 -1.77 9.69 -15.82
N VAL A 186 -1.98 8.66 -16.64
CA VAL A 186 -2.95 8.67 -17.75
C VAL A 186 -4.08 7.70 -17.43
N VAL A 187 -5.30 8.22 -17.33
CA VAL A 187 -6.49 7.41 -17.00
C VAL A 187 -7.62 7.61 -18.01
N LYS A 188 -8.43 6.56 -18.19
CA LYS A 188 -9.69 6.61 -18.92
C LYS A 188 -10.84 6.29 -17.96
N PHE A 189 -11.83 7.17 -17.93
CA PHE A 189 -13.05 6.96 -17.15
C PHE A 189 -14.13 6.27 -17.98
N THR A 190 -14.84 5.31 -17.36
CA THR A 190 -16.08 4.74 -17.89
C THR A 190 -17.11 4.70 -16.78
N LEU A 191 -18.34 5.10 -17.09
CA LEU A 191 -19.43 5.13 -16.12
C LEU A 191 -20.42 3.99 -16.38
N ARG A 192 -20.66 3.15 -15.38
CA ARG A 192 -21.69 2.10 -15.44
C ARG A 192 -22.91 2.54 -14.61
N LYS A 193 -23.95 3.01 -15.31
CA LYS A 193 -25.10 3.69 -14.70
C LYS A 193 -25.88 2.76 -13.75
N GLY A 194 -26.09 3.21 -12.52
CA GLY A 194 -26.84 2.50 -11.47
C GLY A 194 -26.25 1.14 -11.04
N GLU A 195 -25.07 0.75 -11.52
CA GLU A 195 -24.53 -0.59 -11.33
C GLU A 195 -24.14 -0.86 -9.88
N ALA A 196 -23.53 0.10 -9.20
CA ALA A 196 -23.17 -0.04 -7.79
C ALA A 196 -24.42 -0.27 -6.93
N LYS A 197 -25.50 0.49 -7.16
CA LYS A 197 -26.78 0.29 -6.48
C LYS A 197 -27.41 -1.07 -6.80
N ARG A 198 -27.42 -1.47 -8.08
CA ARG A 198 -28.03 -2.73 -8.54
C ARG A 198 -27.33 -3.96 -7.95
N LEU A 199 -26.01 -3.92 -7.83
CA LEU A 199 -25.20 -5.02 -7.32
C LEU A 199 -24.91 -4.93 -5.81
N GLY A 200 -25.25 -3.83 -5.16
CA GLY A 200 -24.92 -3.60 -3.76
C GLY A 200 -23.42 -3.42 -3.50
N VAL A 201 -22.68 -2.82 -4.45
CA VAL A 201 -21.25 -2.54 -4.28
C VAL A 201 -21.08 -1.39 -3.27
N THR A 202 -20.48 -1.70 -2.13
CA THR A 202 -20.28 -0.75 -1.02
C THR A 202 -18.82 -0.33 -0.83
N THR A 203 -17.87 -1.14 -1.28
CA THR A 203 -16.43 -0.85 -1.29
C THR A 203 -15.89 -0.92 -2.71
N PHE A 204 -14.79 -0.24 -2.97
CA PHE A 204 -14.11 -0.33 -4.26
C PHE A 204 -13.71 -1.77 -4.59
N GLN A 205 -13.54 -2.03 -5.88
CA GLN A 205 -13.07 -3.30 -6.44
C GLN A 205 -12.00 -3.00 -7.49
N PHE A 206 -11.20 -3.98 -7.86
CA PHE A 206 -10.28 -3.84 -8.99
C PHE A 206 -10.26 -5.09 -9.85
N GLU A 207 -10.00 -4.90 -11.14
CA GLU A 207 -9.96 -5.97 -12.13
C GLU A 207 -8.90 -5.68 -13.20
N ARG A 208 -8.44 -6.73 -13.87
CA ARG A 208 -7.51 -6.66 -15.01
C ARG A 208 -7.62 -7.93 -15.84
N ASP A 209 -7.22 -7.84 -17.11
CA ASP A 209 -7.34 -8.97 -18.06
C ASP A 209 -6.01 -9.70 -18.32
N ASN A 210 -4.88 -9.21 -17.76
CA ASN A 210 -3.53 -9.77 -17.94
C ASN A 210 -2.73 -9.70 -16.62
N PHE A 211 -1.49 -10.21 -16.57
CA PHE A 211 -0.59 -10.07 -15.40
C PHE A 211 -0.26 -8.60 -15.08
N PHE A 212 0.02 -8.29 -13.81
CA PHE A 212 0.31 -6.93 -13.32
C PHE A 212 1.73 -6.45 -13.55
N ALA A 213 2.65 -7.39 -13.73
CA ALA A 213 3.99 -7.20 -14.22
C ALA A 213 4.23 -8.25 -15.33
N PRO A 214 5.37 -8.23 -16.04
CA PRO A 214 5.80 -9.40 -16.82
C PRO A 214 5.65 -10.69 -15.98
N PRO A 215 5.16 -11.81 -16.55
CA PRO A 215 4.79 -13.00 -15.78
C PRO A 215 5.86 -13.50 -14.80
N GLU A 216 7.13 -13.45 -15.21
CA GLU A 216 8.30 -13.82 -14.40
C GLU A 216 8.52 -12.94 -13.17
N ARG A 217 7.96 -11.73 -13.16
CA ARG A 217 7.96 -10.78 -12.03
C ARG A 217 6.65 -10.82 -11.24
N ALA A 218 5.54 -11.11 -11.90
CA ALA A 218 4.23 -11.18 -11.24
C ALA A 218 4.08 -12.43 -10.36
N VAL A 219 4.74 -13.53 -10.73
CA VAL A 219 4.81 -14.76 -9.93
C VAL A 219 6.28 -15.20 -9.93
N PRO A 220 6.97 -15.19 -8.78
CA PRO A 220 8.40 -15.46 -8.74
C PRO A 220 8.67 -16.92 -9.13
N GLU A 221 9.59 -17.13 -10.06
CA GLU A 221 10.19 -18.46 -10.27
C GLU A 221 11.07 -18.84 -9.07
N ARG A 222 11.85 -17.87 -8.55
CA ARG A 222 12.77 -18.04 -7.42
C ARG A 222 12.39 -17.09 -6.28
N PHE A 223 11.97 -17.67 -5.17
CA PHE A 223 11.65 -16.93 -3.96
C PHE A 223 12.17 -17.63 -2.71
N PHE A 224 12.38 -16.85 -1.66
CA PHE A 224 12.48 -17.33 -0.30
C PHE A 224 11.28 -16.81 0.49
N ALA A 225 10.70 -17.65 1.36
CA ALA A 225 9.56 -17.22 2.17
C ALA A 225 9.79 -17.55 3.65
N THR A 226 9.51 -16.57 4.51
CA THR A 226 9.34 -16.80 5.95
C THR A 226 7.87 -16.89 6.28
N THR A 227 7.54 -17.50 7.42
CA THR A 227 6.17 -17.65 7.88
C THR A 227 5.98 -17.07 9.28
N GLY A 228 4.73 -16.77 9.61
CA GLY A 228 4.30 -16.35 10.94
C GLY A 228 2.92 -16.93 11.26
N ILE A 229 2.75 -17.28 12.53
CA ILE A 229 1.49 -17.79 13.09
C ILE A 229 1.01 -16.88 14.23
N SER A 230 -0.21 -17.10 14.72
CA SER A 230 -0.85 -16.33 15.81
C SER A 230 -0.23 -16.56 17.20
N VAL A 231 1.10 -16.74 17.28
CA VAL A 231 1.86 -16.92 18.52
C VAL A 231 2.83 -15.76 18.71
N ASP A 232 2.80 -15.11 19.86
CA ASP A 232 3.76 -14.07 20.21
C ASP A 232 5.18 -14.66 20.32
N ARG A 233 6.13 -14.08 19.57
CA ARG A 233 7.49 -14.62 19.42
C ARG A 233 8.33 -14.54 20.71
N VAL A 234 7.95 -13.70 21.67
CA VAL A 234 8.72 -13.46 22.90
C VAL A 234 8.18 -14.31 24.04
N THR A 235 6.87 -14.30 24.23
CA THR A 235 6.17 -14.95 25.34
C THR A 235 5.73 -16.37 25.01
N GLY A 236 5.64 -16.72 23.73
CA GLY A 236 5.03 -17.98 23.28
C GLY A 236 3.52 -18.04 23.51
N LYS A 237 2.88 -16.92 23.88
CA LYS A 237 1.44 -16.84 24.08
C LYS A 237 0.74 -16.98 22.73
N ASN A 238 -0.21 -17.90 22.66
CA ASN A 238 -1.07 -18.07 21.50
C ASN A 238 -2.24 -17.08 21.57
N GLU A 239 -2.39 -16.25 20.55
CA GLU A 239 -3.58 -15.42 20.35
C GLU A 239 -4.56 -16.15 19.42
N SER A 240 -5.87 -15.97 19.65
CA SER A 240 -6.87 -16.67 18.86
C SER A 240 -7.03 -15.99 17.52
N GLU A 241 -6.71 -16.69 16.43
CA GLU A 241 -7.09 -16.29 15.06
C GLU A 241 -6.53 -14.89 14.68
N ASP A 242 -5.38 -14.53 15.25
CA ASP A 242 -4.78 -13.21 15.04
C ASP A 242 -3.95 -13.21 13.75
N LEU A 243 -4.57 -12.73 12.67
CA LEU A 243 -3.93 -12.54 11.38
C LEU A 243 -2.86 -11.44 11.41
N THR A 244 -3.08 -10.38 12.20
CA THR A 244 -2.16 -9.24 12.31
C THR A 244 -0.86 -9.69 12.96
N LEU A 245 -0.94 -10.47 14.02
CA LEU A 245 0.22 -11.07 14.67
C LEU A 245 0.94 -12.05 13.74
N SER A 246 0.20 -12.87 12.99
CA SER A 246 0.77 -13.78 12.00
C SER A 246 1.56 -13.03 10.92
N ALA A 247 1.00 -11.96 10.35
CA ALA A 247 1.66 -11.10 9.38
C ALA A 247 2.90 -10.40 9.96
N ARG A 248 2.79 -9.87 11.19
CA ARG A 248 3.91 -9.26 11.93
C ARG A 248 5.05 -10.24 12.09
N ASN A 249 4.75 -11.48 12.47
CA ASN A 249 5.74 -12.52 12.66
C ASN A 249 6.43 -12.93 11.36
N ALA A 250 5.67 -13.09 10.27
CA ALA A 250 6.22 -13.41 8.95
C ALA A 250 7.20 -12.33 8.49
N ALA A 251 6.79 -11.06 8.59
CA ALA A 251 7.63 -9.90 8.23
C ALA A 251 8.89 -9.80 9.10
N LEU A 252 8.77 -9.94 10.43
CA LEU A 252 9.94 -9.90 11.31
C LEU A 252 10.92 -11.05 11.04
N ASN A 253 10.42 -12.25 10.74
CA ASN A 253 11.27 -13.37 10.36
C ASN A 253 12.01 -13.10 9.03
N MET A 254 11.37 -12.41 8.07
CA MET A 254 12.03 -11.99 6.82
C MET A 254 13.14 -10.96 7.10
N ILE A 255 12.85 -9.95 7.93
CA ILE A 255 13.84 -8.95 8.34
C ILE A 255 15.03 -9.62 9.03
N ASP A 256 14.78 -10.54 9.97
CA ASP A 256 15.83 -11.27 10.68
C ASP A 256 16.63 -12.20 9.75
N HIS A 257 16.02 -12.74 8.69
CA HIS A 257 16.73 -13.47 7.63
C HIS A 257 17.65 -12.54 6.86
N LEU A 258 17.13 -11.45 6.31
CA LEU A 258 17.89 -10.45 5.53
C LEU A 258 19.08 -9.87 6.30
N VAL A 259 18.89 -9.55 7.58
CA VAL A 259 19.98 -9.09 8.45
C VAL A 259 21.08 -10.15 8.57
N ARG A 260 20.70 -11.43 8.73
CA ARG A 260 21.62 -12.53 9.00
C ARG A 260 22.35 -13.04 7.76
N THR A 261 21.67 -13.10 6.61
CA THR A 261 22.19 -13.73 5.39
C THR A 261 22.70 -12.72 4.36
N ARG A 262 22.19 -11.49 4.39
CA ARG A 262 22.58 -10.44 3.44
C ARG A 262 23.35 -9.28 4.09
N GLY A 263 23.57 -9.33 5.40
CA GLY A 263 24.33 -8.32 6.14
C GLY A 263 23.69 -6.94 6.18
N LEU A 264 22.38 -6.85 5.88
CA LEU A 264 21.64 -5.59 5.93
C LEU A 264 21.48 -5.12 7.39
N THR A 265 21.46 -3.81 7.59
CA THR A 265 20.95 -3.26 8.86
C THR A 265 19.47 -3.59 9.01
N ARG A 266 18.96 -3.61 10.24
CA ARG A 266 17.54 -3.85 10.50
C ARG A 266 16.63 -2.85 9.77
N GLN A 267 17.04 -1.57 9.68
CA GLN A 267 16.31 -0.53 8.96
C GLN A 267 16.32 -0.76 7.45
N GLN A 268 17.47 -1.12 6.86
CA GLN A 268 17.57 -1.47 5.44
C GLN A 268 16.69 -2.68 5.11
N ALA A 269 16.75 -3.74 5.92
CA ALA A 269 15.93 -4.94 5.74
C ALA A 269 14.43 -4.64 5.85
N TYR A 270 14.03 -3.76 6.78
CA TYR A 270 12.64 -3.33 6.93
C TYR A 270 12.14 -2.53 5.73
N MET A 271 12.91 -1.52 5.28
CA MET A 271 12.55 -0.72 4.11
C MET A 271 12.55 -1.55 2.83
N LEU A 272 13.55 -2.44 2.63
CA LEU A 272 13.55 -3.39 1.50
C LEU A 272 12.33 -4.32 1.53
N SER A 273 11.91 -4.77 2.71
CA SER A 273 10.71 -5.60 2.82
C SER A 273 9.44 -4.82 2.41
N SER A 274 9.38 -3.52 2.67
CA SER A 274 8.27 -2.67 2.22
C SER A 274 8.21 -2.50 0.69
N THR A 275 9.35 -2.65 0.00
CA THR A 275 9.45 -2.45 -1.45
C THR A 275 9.40 -3.75 -2.25
N ALA A 276 9.80 -4.88 -1.67
CA ALA A 276 10.10 -6.09 -2.43
C ALA A 276 9.64 -7.41 -1.76
N VAL A 277 8.91 -7.35 -0.65
CA VAL A 277 8.39 -8.54 0.04
C VAL A 277 6.88 -8.54 0.04
N ASP A 278 6.30 -9.69 -0.27
CA ASP A 278 4.86 -9.88 -0.36
C ASP A 278 4.30 -10.70 0.79
N LEU A 279 3.35 -10.12 1.53
CA LEU A 279 2.60 -10.83 2.55
C LEU A 279 1.42 -11.59 1.94
N HIS A 280 1.44 -12.92 2.08
CA HIS A 280 0.36 -13.80 1.63
C HIS A 280 -0.36 -14.43 2.82
N ILE A 281 -1.69 -14.26 2.85
CA ILE A 281 -2.56 -15.05 3.72
C ILE A 281 -2.64 -16.47 3.13
N ASN A 282 -2.10 -17.45 3.85
CA ASN A 282 -2.09 -18.83 3.37
C ASN A 282 -3.35 -19.59 3.79
N GLN A 283 -3.76 -19.43 5.05
CA GLN A 283 -5.01 -19.99 5.57
C GLN A 283 -5.56 -19.14 6.71
N LEU A 284 -6.89 -19.18 6.87
CA LEU A 284 -7.69 -18.49 7.89
C LEU A 284 -8.66 -19.43 8.63
N VAL A 285 -8.38 -20.74 8.63
CA VAL A 285 -9.35 -21.75 9.08
C VAL A 285 -8.77 -22.79 10.04
N ASP A 286 -7.44 -22.90 10.12
CA ASP A 286 -6.79 -23.90 10.95
C ASP A 286 -6.61 -23.40 12.38
N VAL A 287 -7.72 -23.37 13.12
CA VAL A 287 -7.74 -22.87 14.50
C VAL A 287 -6.76 -23.64 15.41
N PRO A 288 -6.03 -22.95 16.31
CA PRO A 288 -6.17 -21.53 16.64
C PRO A 288 -5.28 -20.59 15.82
N ASN A 289 -4.47 -21.10 14.88
CA ASN A 289 -3.36 -20.37 14.29
C ASN A 289 -3.61 -20.09 12.82
N PHE A 290 -3.75 -18.82 12.45
CA PHE A 290 -3.67 -18.43 11.05
C PHE A 290 -2.22 -18.42 10.58
N LEU A 291 -2.00 -18.56 9.28
CA LEU A 291 -0.67 -18.59 8.68
C LEU A 291 -0.56 -17.49 7.64
N VAL A 292 0.45 -16.64 7.82
CA VAL A 292 0.90 -15.67 6.83
C VAL A 292 2.34 -15.99 6.46
N SER A 293 2.67 -15.77 5.19
CA SER A 293 4.02 -15.88 4.66
C SER A 293 4.46 -14.55 4.10
N ALA A 294 5.77 -14.27 4.17
CA ALA A 294 6.42 -13.12 3.59
C ALA A 294 7.36 -13.63 2.49
N PHE A 295 7.02 -13.38 1.23
CA PHE A 295 7.73 -13.87 0.04
C PHE A 295 8.70 -12.81 -0.46
N LEU A 296 9.97 -13.19 -0.64
CA LEU A 296 11.02 -12.36 -1.22
C LEU A 296 11.45 -12.95 -2.56
N HIS A 297 11.28 -12.18 -3.63
CA HIS A 297 11.82 -12.53 -4.95
C HIS A 297 13.35 -12.45 -4.89
N LEU A 298 14.05 -13.54 -5.22
CA LEU A 298 15.51 -13.58 -5.06
C LEU A 298 16.25 -12.78 -6.13
N ASP A 299 15.60 -12.49 -7.26
CA ASP A 299 16.18 -11.73 -8.38
C ASP A 299 16.45 -10.24 -8.05
N VAL A 300 15.96 -9.77 -6.90
CA VAL A 300 16.28 -8.43 -6.37
C VAL A 300 17.74 -8.29 -6.01
N PHE A 301 18.45 -9.39 -5.70
CA PHE A 301 19.88 -9.34 -5.40
C PHE A 301 20.71 -9.55 -6.67
N GLN A 302 21.76 -8.75 -6.80
CA GLN A 302 22.75 -8.88 -7.86
C GLN A 302 23.81 -9.90 -7.43
N GLY A 303 24.04 -10.91 -8.26
CA GLY A 303 25.25 -11.73 -8.18
C GLY A 303 25.20 -13.06 -7.41
N ASP A 304 24.03 -13.54 -6.92
CA ASP A 304 23.95 -14.80 -6.17
C ASP A 304 22.92 -15.84 -6.68
N ASP A 305 23.24 -17.10 -6.38
CA ASP A 305 22.51 -18.38 -6.58
C ASP A 305 22.85 -19.21 -7.84
N ARG A 306 24.10 -19.19 -8.33
CA ARG A 306 24.61 -20.31 -9.16
C ARG A 306 25.82 -21.05 -8.58
N ASP A 307 26.42 -20.55 -7.50
CA ASP A 307 27.71 -21.05 -7.01
C ASP A 307 27.68 -21.68 -5.60
N GLU A 308 26.59 -21.55 -4.82
CA GLU A 308 26.54 -22.18 -3.49
C GLU A 308 26.11 -23.66 -3.51
N ASP A 309 25.32 -24.10 -4.50
CA ASP A 309 24.93 -25.51 -4.67
C ASP A 309 25.99 -26.36 -5.44
N LYS A 310 27.20 -25.83 -5.63
CA LYS A 310 28.32 -26.53 -6.31
C LYS A 310 29.46 -26.95 -5.39
N LYS A 311 29.25 -27.03 -4.07
CA LYS A 311 30.26 -27.57 -3.14
C LYS A 311 29.76 -28.74 -2.32
#